data_AF-A0AAW5TRF5-F1
#
_entry.id   AF-A0AAW5TRF5-F1
#
_cell.length_a   1.000
_cell.length_b   1.000
_cell.length_c   1.000
_cell.angle_alpha   90.00
_cell.angle_beta   90.00
_cell.angle_gamma   90.00
#
_symmetry.space_group_name_H-M   'P 1'
#
loop_
_entity.id
_entity.type
_entity.pdbx_description
1 polymer ?
#
loop_
_entity_poly.entity_id
_entity_poly.type
_entity_poly.pdbx_seq_one_letter_code
_entity_poly.pdbx_strand_id
1 'polypeptide(L)'
;MKIGTNGINLLKQVEGCSLTAYRLDDNKITIGWGHAEQVGQTNLVAGVTTWTQAQADNQLFADLVDYENAVNNYFTRSFNQNQFDALVSFAYNLGGGVFANYNWSKTASDSWITSEMILYVNKGSAYEEGLTNRRKKEIALYNSSSSNNTGGSGTSSWTWPFTTPYKGKADIPEQQFGITPWPRGRGYFHDGFDFGSTSYGPDILALSDGEVIYTGVMGSLASGGLGSVIVLSIPPYQVMYQEFSNEMSDIFVSVGQKVTKGQRIGQLNGSTGATHLHLGITQKNWQTALSSWDVDDGTWLNPITVIQNSHEEQPQIEEEEDMIRFKVIEGAAKGTVGYIFNGRFVVGGATGDDNGIYNKLALMESTGKIHPIHDDISFGEYEALCAKFPSFKNSK
;
A
#
# COMPACT_ATOMS: atom_id res chain seq x y z
N MET A 1 -1.50 0.53 8.91
CA MET A 1 -0.52 1.11 7.97
C MET A 1 0.49 0.05 7.59
N LYS A 2 1.19 0.23 6.46
CA LYS A 2 2.33 -0.60 6.05
C LYS A 2 3.59 0.25 6.03
N ILE A 3 4.75 -0.36 6.16
CA ILE A 3 6.03 0.35 6.12
C ILE A 3 6.25 0.95 4.71
N GLY A 4 6.69 2.20 4.68
CA GLY A 4 7.01 2.95 3.47
C GLY A 4 8.47 2.79 3.07
N THR A 5 8.83 3.42 1.96
CA THR A 5 10.20 3.34 1.40
C THR A 5 11.26 3.90 2.35
N ASN A 6 10.96 4.96 3.10
CA ASN A 6 11.91 5.54 4.06
C ASN A 6 12.20 4.55 5.18
N GLY A 7 11.17 3.87 5.69
CA GLY A 7 11.31 2.78 6.67
C GLY A 7 12.12 1.60 6.13
N ILE A 8 11.82 1.12 4.93
CA ILE A 8 12.58 0.02 4.29
C ILE A 8 14.05 0.40 4.12
N ASN A 9 14.33 1.61 3.61
CA ASN A 9 15.69 2.08 3.41
C ASN A 9 16.45 2.20 4.72
N LEU A 10 15.81 2.75 5.76
CA LEU A 10 16.39 2.82 7.09
C LEU A 10 16.68 1.42 7.64
N LEU A 11 15.73 0.50 7.55
CA LEU A 11 15.87 -0.86 8.07
C LEU A 11 17.03 -1.59 7.40
N LYS A 12 17.09 -1.59 6.07
CA LYS A 12 18.22 -2.18 5.32
C LYS A 12 19.56 -1.55 5.73
N GLN A 13 19.58 -0.25 5.99
CA GLN A 13 20.79 0.45 6.44
C GLN A 13 21.22 0.04 7.86
N VAL A 14 20.30 -0.21 8.77
CA VAL A 14 20.61 -0.51 10.18
C VAL A 14 20.79 -2.01 10.47
N GLU A 15 20.18 -2.90 9.69
CA GLU A 15 20.35 -4.36 9.82
C GLU A 15 21.58 -4.87 9.05
N GLY A 16 21.75 -4.44 7.80
CA GLY A 16 22.67 -5.10 6.86
C GLY A 16 22.13 -6.45 6.36
N CYS A 17 22.67 -6.95 5.25
CA CYS A 17 22.25 -8.21 4.64
C CYS A 17 23.39 -9.25 4.69
N SER A 18 23.10 -10.45 5.18
CA SER A 18 24.01 -11.61 5.06
C SER A 18 23.37 -12.70 4.22
N LEU A 19 23.89 -12.93 3.02
CA LEU A 19 23.38 -13.96 2.12
C LEU A 19 23.78 -15.38 2.50
N THR A 20 24.64 -15.55 3.50
CA THR A 20 24.98 -16.85 4.08
C THR A 20 24.50 -16.87 5.52
N ALA A 21 23.81 -17.96 5.89
CA ALA A 21 23.34 -18.15 7.25
C ALA A 21 24.52 -18.16 8.23
N TYR A 22 24.36 -17.53 9.38
CA TYR A 22 25.36 -17.50 10.45
C TYR A 22 24.67 -17.69 11.80
N ARG A 23 25.45 -18.02 12.83
CA ARG A 23 24.94 -18.25 14.17
C ARG A 23 25.37 -17.11 15.08
N LEU A 24 24.46 -16.68 15.93
CA LEU A 24 24.73 -15.75 17.03
C LEU A 24 24.68 -16.50 18.37
N ASP A 25 25.20 -15.87 19.43
CA ASP A 25 25.25 -16.45 20.78
C ASP A 25 23.87 -16.49 21.48
N ASP A 26 22.79 -16.16 20.76
CA ASP A 26 21.39 -16.14 21.22
C ASP A 26 20.61 -17.43 20.89
N ASN A 27 21.32 -18.47 20.47
CA ASN A 27 20.77 -19.76 20.04
C ASN A 27 19.85 -19.69 18.80
N LYS A 28 20.04 -18.69 17.94
CA LYS A 28 19.37 -18.58 16.63
C LYS A 28 20.34 -18.69 15.48
N ILE A 29 19.81 -19.02 14.30
CA ILE A 29 20.51 -18.95 13.02
C ILE A 29 19.89 -17.80 12.23
N THR A 30 20.75 -16.86 11.80
CA THR A 30 20.35 -15.61 11.14
C THR A 30 20.80 -15.61 9.68
N ILE A 31 19.98 -15.07 8.79
CA ILE A 31 20.25 -14.91 7.34
C ILE A 31 19.48 -13.71 6.78
N GLY A 32 19.87 -13.21 5.61
CA GLY A 32 19.20 -12.09 4.95
C GLY A 32 19.30 -10.80 5.74
N TRP A 33 18.20 -10.05 5.83
CA TRP A 33 18.09 -8.77 6.54
C TRP A 33 17.75 -8.95 8.03
N GLY A 34 18.41 -9.89 8.72
CA GLY A 34 18.18 -10.15 10.14
C GLY A 34 17.11 -11.20 10.44
N HIS A 35 16.60 -11.92 9.43
CA HIS A 35 15.70 -13.05 9.63
C HIS A 35 16.39 -14.11 10.51
N ALA A 36 15.73 -14.54 11.59
CA ALA A 36 16.34 -15.42 12.58
C ALA A 36 15.38 -16.52 13.05
N GLU A 37 15.83 -17.77 12.95
CA GLU A 37 15.06 -18.94 13.37
C GLU A 37 15.74 -19.67 14.54
N GLN A 38 14.96 -20.31 15.41
CA GLN A 38 15.46 -21.03 16.57
C GLN A 38 16.21 -22.30 16.16
N VAL A 39 17.40 -22.53 16.73
CA VAL A 39 18.14 -23.78 16.52
C VAL A 39 17.28 -24.97 16.97
N GLY A 40 17.15 -25.97 16.09
CA GLY A 40 16.31 -27.15 16.30
C GLY A 40 14.87 -27.03 15.78
N GLN A 41 14.47 -25.84 15.31
CA GLN A 41 13.17 -25.60 14.66
C GLN A 41 13.33 -25.02 13.24
N THR A 42 14.55 -25.09 12.69
CA THR A 42 14.95 -24.47 11.43
C THR A 42 15.63 -25.46 10.52
N ASN A 43 15.47 -25.26 9.21
CA ASN A 43 16.27 -25.93 8.19
C ASN A 43 17.50 -25.11 7.76
N LEU A 44 17.70 -23.91 8.32
CA LEU A 44 18.89 -23.10 8.08
C LEU A 44 20.11 -23.74 8.73
N VAL A 45 21.21 -23.81 7.99
CA VAL A 45 22.49 -24.36 8.44
C VAL A 45 23.54 -23.27 8.33
N ALA A 46 24.09 -22.85 9.48
CA ALA A 46 25.11 -21.81 9.53
C ALA A 46 26.35 -22.17 8.68
N GLY A 47 26.83 -21.23 7.89
CA GLY A 47 27.94 -21.39 6.95
C GLY A 47 27.60 -22.17 5.68
N VAL A 48 26.39 -22.71 5.54
CA VAL A 48 26.00 -23.60 4.44
C VAL A 48 24.80 -23.07 3.68
N THR A 49 23.70 -22.74 4.37
CA THR A 49 22.52 -22.20 3.70
C THR A 49 22.84 -20.82 3.13
N THR A 50 22.56 -20.64 1.84
CA THR A 50 22.73 -19.36 1.14
C THR A 50 21.45 -18.94 0.45
N TRP A 51 21.21 -17.64 0.43
CA TRP A 51 20.09 -17.00 -0.27
C TRP A 51 20.60 -16.11 -1.39
N THR A 52 19.79 -15.94 -2.43
CA THR A 52 19.93 -14.82 -3.36
C THR A 52 19.49 -13.53 -2.69
N GLN A 53 19.90 -12.38 -3.22
CA GLN A 53 19.43 -11.09 -2.74
C GLN A 53 17.90 -10.98 -2.75
N ALA A 54 17.25 -11.49 -3.81
CA ALA A 54 15.79 -11.51 -3.92
C ALA A 54 15.13 -12.39 -2.85
N GLN A 55 15.71 -13.53 -2.49
CA GLN A 55 15.20 -14.36 -1.38
C GLN A 55 15.29 -13.62 -0.05
N ALA A 56 16.40 -12.93 0.20
CA ALA A 56 16.56 -12.12 1.41
C ALA A 56 15.56 -10.95 1.45
N ASP A 57 15.37 -10.24 0.34
CA ASP A 57 14.41 -9.14 0.23
C ASP A 57 12.96 -9.64 0.44
N ASN A 58 12.59 -10.77 -0.18
CA ASN A 58 11.26 -11.37 -0.01
C ASN A 58 11.01 -11.81 1.43
N GLN A 59 12.01 -12.42 2.08
CA GLN A 59 11.87 -12.80 3.48
C GLN A 59 11.72 -11.58 4.38
N LEU A 60 12.45 -10.49 4.11
CA LEU A 60 12.30 -9.23 4.86
C LEU A 60 10.84 -8.73 4.81
N PHE A 61 10.21 -8.73 3.64
CA PHE A 61 8.81 -8.32 3.52
C PHE A 61 7.85 -9.27 4.25
N ALA A 62 8.12 -10.58 4.25
CA ALA A 62 7.34 -11.54 5.00
C ALA A 62 7.45 -11.31 6.51
N ASP A 63 8.67 -11.11 7.03
CA ASP A 63 8.91 -10.83 8.45
C ASP A 63 8.27 -9.51 8.89
N LEU A 64 8.31 -8.49 8.03
CA LEU A 64 7.78 -7.15 8.32
C LEU A 64 6.29 -7.15 8.66
N VAL A 65 5.51 -8.10 8.13
CA VAL A 65 4.06 -8.21 8.42
C VAL A 65 3.80 -8.29 9.93
N ASP A 66 4.59 -9.07 10.66
CA ASP A 66 4.41 -9.24 12.10
C ASP A 66 4.72 -7.95 12.87
N TYR A 67 5.71 -7.17 12.42
CA TYR A 67 6.11 -5.92 13.07
C TYR A 67 5.19 -4.74 12.69
N GLU A 68 4.69 -4.70 11.45
CA GLU A 68 3.62 -3.80 11.04
C GLU A 68 2.36 -4.03 11.89
N ASN A 69 1.96 -5.30 12.05
CA ASN A 69 0.84 -5.68 12.90
C ASN A 69 1.08 -5.32 14.36
N ALA A 70 2.29 -5.50 14.87
CA ALA A 70 2.64 -5.11 16.24
C ALA A 70 2.39 -3.61 16.49
N VAL A 71 2.83 -2.73 15.58
CA VAL A 71 2.59 -1.27 15.71
C VAL A 71 1.11 -0.95 15.57
N ASN A 72 0.45 -1.48 14.53
CA ASN A 72 -0.97 -1.22 14.23
C ASN A 72 -1.91 -1.68 15.35
N ASN A 73 -1.64 -2.82 15.97
CA ASN A 73 -2.51 -3.39 16.99
C ASN A 73 -2.26 -2.81 18.38
N TYR A 74 -1.05 -2.27 18.61
CA TYR A 74 -0.67 -1.77 19.92
C TYR A 74 -1.18 -0.35 20.19
N PHE A 75 -0.90 0.58 19.27
CA PHE A 75 -1.28 1.99 19.43
C PHE A 75 -2.71 2.22 18.95
N THR A 76 -3.44 3.10 19.64
CA THR A 76 -4.82 3.45 19.30
C THR A 76 -4.93 4.83 18.63
N ARG A 77 -3.80 5.53 18.45
CA ARG A 77 -3.71 6.79 17.69
C ARG A 77 -3.11 6.53 16.30
N SER A 78 -3.44 7.40 15.36
CA SER A 78 -2.82 7.41 14.03
C SER A 78 -1.42 8.03 14.08
N PHE A 79 -0.54 7.54 13.20
CA PHE A 79 0.79 8.09 12.96
C PHE A 79 0.88 8.57 11.51
N ASN A 80 1.76 9.52 11.23
CA ASN A 80 2.17 9.76 9.84
C ASN A 80 3.09 8.62 9.34
N GLN A 81 3.35 8.56 8.03
CA GLN A 81 4.12 7.45 7.45
C GLN A 81 5.53 7.30 8.04
N ASN A 82 6.29 8.40 8.22
CA ASN A 82 7.64 8.33 8.76
C ASN A 82 7.66 7.91 10.24
N GLN A 83 6.65 8.32 11.02
CA GLN A 83 6.45 7.88 12.39
C GLN A 83 6.16 6.37 12.46
N PHE A 84 5.26 5.89 11.61
CA PHE A 84 4.96 4.47 11.50
C PHE A 84 6.20 3.67 11.09
N ASP A 85 6.92 4.13 10.07
CA ASP A 85 8.14 3.52 9.55
C ASP A 85 9.22 3.36 10.63
N ALA A 86 9.45 4.41 11.41
CA ALA A 86 10.40 4.39 12.52
C ALA A 86 9.98 3.42 13.63
N LEU A 87 8.69 3.35 13.96
CA LEU A 87 8.16 2.42 14.96
C LEU A 87 8.27 0.96 14.50
N VAL A 88 8.04 0.68 13.21
CA VAL A 88 8.23 -0.67 12.65
C VAL A 88 9.70 -1.07 12.67
N SER A 89 10.62 -0.17 12.27
CA SER A 89 12.06 -0.43 12.34
C SER A 89 12.54 -0.69 13.78
N PHE A 90 11.97 0.05 14.74
CA PHE A 90 12.23 -0.13 16.17
C PHE A 90 11.71 -1.49 16.69
N ALA A 91 10.48 -1.86 16.32
CA ALA A 91 9.89 -3.15 16.68
C ALA A 91 10.62 -4.32 16.04
N TYR A 92 11.10 -4.19 14.80
CA TYR A 92 11.91 -5.20 14.11
C TYR A 92 13.17 -5.56 14.92
N ASN A 93 13.81 -4.55 15.52
CA ASN A 93 15.01 -4.76 16.35
C ASN A 93 14.75 -5.45 17.68
N LEU A 94 13.66 -5.08 18.35
CA LEU A 94 13.40 -5.42 19.76
C LEU A 94 12.35 -6.53 19.92
N GLY A 95 11.71 -6.93 18.83
CA GLY A 95 10.55 -7.82 18.82
C GLY A 95 9.23 -7.05 18.83
N GLY A 96 8.21 -7.60 18.17
CA GLY A 96 6.87 -6.98 18.10
C GLY A 96 6.19 -6.78 19.45
N GLY A 97 6.59 -7.54 20.48
CA GLY A 97 6.07 -7.38 21.84
C GLY A 97 6.63 -6.19 22.61
N VAL A 98 7.61 -5.44 22.09
CA VAL A 98 8.35 -4.40 22.84
C VAL A 98 7.43 -3.41 23.53
N PHE A 99 6.45 -2.85 22.83
CA PHE A 99 5.60 -1.81 23.40
C PHE A 99 4.78 -2.35 24.59
N ALA A 100 4.22 -3.55 24.46
CA ALA A 100 3.45 -4.21 25.52
C ALA A 100 4.32 -4.63 26.70
N ASN A 101 5.48 -5.24 26.44
CA ASN A 101 6.39 -5.71 27.47
C ASN A 101 6.89 -4.58 28.38
N TYR A 102 7.00 -3.36 27.84
CA TYR A 102 7.44 -2.18 28.57
C TYR A 102 6.30 -1.19 28.88
N ASN A 103 5.03 -1.61 28.74
CA ASN A 103 3.84 -0.84 29.12
C ASN A 103 3.81 0.58 28.56
N TRP A 104 4.14 0.77 27.29
CA TRP A 104 3.99 2.08 26.64
C TRP A 104 2.53 2.56 26.66
N SER A 105 2.31 3.87 26.66
CA SER A 105 0.94 4.36 26.51
C SER A 105 0.48 4.15 25.06
N LYS A 106 -0.69 3.52 24.87
CA LYS A 106 -1.31 3.34 23.53
C LYS A 106 -1.65 4.66 22.83
N THR A 107 -1.72 5.74 23.61
CA THR A 107 -1.97 7.11 23.15
C THR A 107 -0.79 8.05 23.45
N ALA A 108 0.41 7.50 23.65
CA ALA A 108 1.61 8.28 23.94
C ALA A 108 1.81 9.43 22.95
N SER A 109 2.26 10.59 23.46
CA SER A 109 2.64 11.71 22.60
C SER A 109 3.93 11.41 21.84
N ASP A 110 4.09 12.04 20.68
CA ASP A 110 5.29 11.94 19.84
C ASP A 110 6.58 12.24 20.63
N SER A 111 6.54 13.25 21.51
CA SER A 111 7.65 13.62 22.39
C SER A 111 8.00 12.54 23.42
N TRP A 112 6.98 11.84 23.93
CA TRP A 112 7.18 10.74 24.87
C TRP A 112 7.78 9.53 24.16
N ILE A 113 7.21 9.15 23.00
CA ILE A 113 7.69 8.02 22.19
C ILE A 113 9.18 8.18 21.86
N THR A 114 9.58 9.34 21.35
CA THR A 114 10.99 9.59 20.99
C THR A 114 11.91 9.62 22.21
N SER A 115 11.42 10.10 23.36
CA SER A 115 12.16 10.05 24.63
C SER A 115 12.35 8.63 25.18
N GLU A 116 11.43 7.72 24.87
CA GLU A 116 11.54 6.31 25.26
C GLU A 116 12.44 5.54 24.29
N MET A 117 12.29 5.74 22.97
CA MET A 117 13.07 5.03 21.96
C MET A 117 14.59 5.10 22.22
N ILE A 118 15.10 6.26 22.65
CA ILE A 118 16.54 6.46 22.88
C ILE A 118 17.10 5.64 24.05
N LEU A 119 16.25 5.08 24.91
CA LEU A 119 16.66 4.29 26.08
C LEU A 119 17.01 2.83 25.73
N TYR A 120 16.54 2.32 24.59
CA TYR A 120 16.68 0.92 24.20
C TYR A 120 18.00 0.66 23.47
N VAL A 121 19.09 0.71 24.23
CA VAL A 121 20.46 0.63 23.70
C VAL A 121 21.34 -0.45 24.36
N ASN A 122 20.80 -1.30 25.23
CA ASN A 122 21.60 -2.26 26.01
C ASN A 122 22.83 -1.59 26.67
N LYS A 123 22.56 -0.62 27.54
CA LYS A 123 23.59 0.19 28.21
C LYS A 123 24.63 -0.68 28.91
N GLY A 124 25.91 -0.36 28.69
CA GLY A 124 27.08 -1.07 29.20
C GLY A 124 27.51 -2.28 28.35
N SER A 125 26.81 -2.59 27.26
CA SER A 125 27.19 -3.67 26.35
C SER A 125 28.08 -3.20 25.20
N ALA A 126 28.77 -4.13 24.54
CA ALA A 126 29.52 -3.85 23.32
C ALA A 126 28.64 -3.34 22.16
N TYR A 127 27.31 -3.48 22.26
CA TYR A 127 26.36 -3.06 21.24
C TYR A 127 25.81 -1.64 21.47
N GLU A 128 26.10 -1.02 22.62
CA GLU A 128 25.49 0.25 23.03
C GLU A 128 25.67 1.36 22.00
N GLU A 129 26.87 1.51 21.45
CA GLU A 129 27.15 2.54 20.45
C GLU A 129 26.33 2.32 19.17
N GLY A 130 26.28 1.08 18.67
CA GLY A 130 25.53 0.71 17.47
C GLY A 130 24.03 0.94 17.64
N LEU A 131 23.48 0.50 18.77
CA LEU A 131 22.06 0.68 19.09
C LEU A 131 21.73 2.15 19.32
N THR A 132 22.59 2.92 20.00
CA THR A 132 22.40 4.37 20.16
C THR A 132 22.31 5.06 18.80
N ASN A 133 23.18 4.70 17.85
CA ASN A 133 23.16 5.25 16.51
C ASN A 133 21.91 4.82 15.73
N ARG A 134 21.45 3.57 15.88
CA ARG A 134 20.18 3.09 15.32
C ARG A 134 18.99 3.89 15.85
N ARG A 135 18.84 4.03 17.17
CA ARG A 135 17.75 4.79 17.81
C ARG A 135 17.74 6.25 17.35
N LYS A 136 18.90 6.89 17.21
CA LYS A 136 19.01 8.25 16.66
C LYS A 136 18.49 8.36 15.23
N LYS A 137 18.78 7.38 14.35
CA LYS A 137 18.28 7.38 12.97
C LYS A 137 16.77 7.14 12.89
N GLU A 138 16.24 6.22 13.70
CA GLU A 138 14.80 5.97 13.79
C GLU A 138 14.07 7.20 14.34
N ILE A 139 14.59 7.86 15.38
CA ILE A 139 14.01 9.11 15.92
C ILE A 139 14.11 10.25 14.90
N ALA A 140 15.21 10.33 14.14
CA ALA A 140 15.35 11.32 13.08
C ALA A 140 14.30 11.09 11.97
N LEU A 141 14.03 9.84 11.59
CA LEU A 141 12.93 9.51 10.69
C LEU A 141 11.57 9.86 11.32
N TYR A 142 11.33 9.47 12.58
CA TYR A 142 10.09 9.75 13.30
C TYR A 142 9.75 11.25 13.37
N ASN A 143 10.77 12.08 13.65
CA ASN A 143 10.65 13.54 13.77
C ASN A 143 10.73 14.27 12.43
N SER A 144 11.15 13.60 11.37
CA SER A 144 11.09 14.20 10.04
C SER A 144 9.62 14.46 9.72
N SER A 145 9.30 15.70 9.38
CA SER A 145 8.03 15.99 8.72
C SER A 145 7.89 15.01 7.55
N SER A 146 6.66 14.66 7.18
CA SER A 146 6.37 13.87 5.96
C SER A 146 6.84 14.57 4.66
N SER A 147 7.83 15.45 4.72
CA SER A 147 8.68 15.90 3.63
C SER A 147 9.57 14.75 3.21
N ASN A 148 9.13 14.06 2.16
CA ASN A 148 9.95 13.16 1.37
C ASN A 148 11.18 13.91 0.86
N ASN A 149 12.29 13.76 1.58
CA ASN A 149 13.55 14.39 1.23
C ASN A 149 14.44 13.32 0.58
N THR A 150 14.28 13.12 -0.73
CA THR A 150 15.37 12.64 -1.58
C THR A 150 15.99 13.84 -2.25
N GLY A 151 17.18 14.21 -1.79
CA GLY A 151 18.07 15.14 -2.47
C GLY A 151 18.47 14.57 -3.83
N GLY A 152 17.77 15.02 -4.86
CA GLY A 152 18.18 15.03 -6.25
C GLY A 152 17.74 16.36 -6.83
N SER A 153 18.70 17.26 -7.09
CA SER A 153 18.45 18.52 -7.76
C SER A 153 17.87 18.24 -9.15
N GLY A 154 16.55 18.34 -9.26
CA GLY A 154 15.77 18.18 -10.49
C GLY A 154 14.30 18.23 -10.12
N THR A 155 13.70 19.41 -10.20
CA THR A 155 12.26 19.61 -10.01
C THR A 155 11.49 18.81 -11.04
N SER A 156 11.01 17.63 -10.68
CA SER A 156 9.91 16.97 -11.36
C SER A 156 8.86 16.69 -10.29
N SER A 157 8.01 17.68 -10.04
CA SER A 157 6.75 17.46 -9.32
C SER A 157 5.93 16.51 -10.19
N TRP A 158 5.56 15.34 -9.67
CA TRP A 158 4.75 14.39 -10.43
C TRP A 158 3.27 14.82 -10.34
N THR A 159 2.44 14.31 -11.25
CA THR A 159 0.98 14.40 -11.26
C THR A 159 0.37 13.01 -11.47
N TRP A 160 -0.91 12.83 -11.18
CA TRP A 160 -1.65 11.63 -11.59
C TRP A 160 -1.86 11.61 -13.12
N PRO A 161 -1.96 10.42 -13.75
CA PRO A 161 -2.10 10.30 -15.20
C PRO A 161 -3.53 10.59 -15.69
N PHE A 162 -4.37 11.19 -14.85
CA PHE A 162 -5.77 11.54 -15.11
C PHE A 162 -6.11 12.88 -14.47
N THR A 163 -7.22 13.47 -14.91
CA THR A 163 -7.73 14.72 -14.35
C THR A 163 -8.38 14.54 -12.98
N THR A 164 -8.96 13.37 -12.71
CA THR A 164 -9.49 13.01 -11.39
C THR A 164 -8.34 12.51 -10.50
N PRO A 165 -8.13 13.11 -9.30
CA PRO A 165 -7.10 12.65 -8.37
C PRO A 165 -7.29 11.19 -7.96
N TYR A 166 -6.18 10.47 -7.79
CA TYR A 166 -6.21 9.12 -7.23
C TYR A 166 -6.70 9.14 -5.78
N LYS A 167 -7.69 8.31 -5.48
CA LYS A 167 -8.36 8.26 -4.17
C LYS A 167 -7.75 7.27 -3.17
N GLY A 168 -6.53 6.78 -3.42
CA GLY A 168 -5.82 5.91 -2.45
C GLY A 168 -6.21 4.43 -2.47
N LYS A 169 -6.98 3.97 -3.47
CA LYS A 169 -7.38 2.56 -3.58
C LYS A 169 -7.42 2.09 -5.03
N ALA A 170 -6.86 0.91 -5.31
CA ALA A 170 -7.13 0.17 -6.54
C ALA A 170 -8.58 -0.33 -6.52
N ASP A 171 -9.25 -0.38 -7.68
CA ASP A 171 -10.67 -0.76 -7.70
C ASP A 171 -10.86 -2.20 -7.17
N ILE A 172 -9.85 -3.07 -7.37
CA ILE A 172 -9.77 -4.44 -6.85
C ILE A 172 -8.30 -4.89 -6.58
N PRO A 173 -8.04 -5.91 -5.73
CA PRO A 173 -6.68 -6.35 -5.35
C PRO A 173 -5.75 -6.72 -6.51
N GLU A 174 -6.32 -7.12 -7.64
CA GLU A 174 -5.61 -7.57 -8.85
C GLU A 174 -4.86 -6.46 -9.54
N GLN A 175 -5.35 -5.24 -9.43
CA GLN A 175 -4.85 -4.06 -10.12
C GLN A 175 -3.64 -3.43 -9.41
N GLN A 176 -3.29 -3.94 -8.22
CA GLN A 176 -2.20 -3.39 -7.41
C GLN A 176 -0.84 -3.84 -7.93
N PHE A 177 0.15 -2.96 -7.80
CA PHE A 177 1.55 -3.31 -8.01
C PHE A 177 2.03 -4.35 -6.99
N GLY A 178 2.93 -5.25 -7.42
CA GLY A 178 3.55 -6.26 -6.57
C GLY A 178 2.86 -7.62 -6.62
N ILE A 179 3.01 -8.42 -5.56
CA ILE A 179 2.40 -9.76 -5.50
C ILE A 179 0.89 -9.65 -5.33
N THR A 180 0.15 -10.26 -6.26
CA THR A 180 -1.32 -10.26 -6.25
C THR A 180 -1.88 -11.69 -6.14
N PRO A 181 -3.20 -11.87 -5.93
CA PRO A 181 -3.81 -13.20 -5.90
C PRO A 181 -3.86 -13.95 -7.24
N TRP A 182 -3.44 -13.33 -8.37
CA TRP A 182 -3.65 -13.89 -9.70
C TRP A 182 -2.35 -14.30 -10.38
N PRO A 183 -2.32 -15.50 -10.98
CA PRO A 183 -1.13 -15.99 -11.66
C PRO A 183 -0.83 -15.10 -12.87
N ARG A 184 0.42 -14.67 -12.96
CA ARG A 184 0.99 -13.86 -14.04
C ARG A 184 2.28 -14.53 -14.50
N GLY A 185 2.29 -15.05 -15.72
CA GLY A 185 3.45 -15.70 -16.32
C GLY A 185 4.05 -16.79 -15.42
N ARG A 186 5.26 -16.52 -14.90
CA ARG A 186 6.06 -17.38 -14.02
C ARG A 186 5.68 -17.30 -12.54
N GLY A 187 4.86 -16.34 -12.13
CA GLY A 187 4.56 -16.07 -10.73
C GLY A 187 3.23 -15.35 -10.51
N TYR A 188 3.23 -14.36 -9.62
CA TYR A 188 2.05 -13.59 -9.18
C TYR A 188 2.31 -12.08 -9.15
N PHE A 189 3.53 -11.69 -9.55
CA PHE A 189 3.99 -10.31 -9.51
C PHE A 189 3.36 -9.51 -10.65
N HIS A 190 2.93 -8.30 -10.32
CA HIS A 190 2.39 -7.31 -11.21
C HIS A 190 3.33 -6.11 -11.26
N ASP A 191 3.87 -5.84 -12.44
CA ASP A 191 4.90 -4.84 -12.73
C ASP A 191 4.43 -3.39 -12.77
N GLY A 192 3.13 -3.18 -12.68
CA GLY A 192 2.54 -1.84 -12.71
C GLY A 192 1.30 -1.72 -11.84
N PHE A 193 0.59 -0.63 -12.05
CA PHE A 193 -0.69 -0.36 -11.40
C PHE A 193 -1.75 -0.14 -12.47
N ASP A 194 -2.88 -0.83 -12.33
CA ASP A 194 -3.99 -0.72 -13.28
C ASP A 194 -5.02 0.29 -12.77
N PHE A 195 -5.27 1.33 -13.56
CA PHE A 195 -6.27 2.35 -13.27
C PHE A 195 -7.53 2.13 -14.12
N GLY A 196 -8.65 1.81 -13.47
CA GLY A 196 -9.91 1.50 -14.14
C GLY A 196 -10.55 2.69 -14.88
N SER A 197 -11.04 2.44 -16.10
CA SER A 197 -11.63 3.48 -16.97
C SER A 197 -12.82 4.23 -16.38
N THR A 198 -13.68 3.57 -15.61
CA THR A 198 -14.89 4.18 -15.04
C THR A 198 -14.59 5.22 -13.97
N SER A 199 -13.43 5.13 -13.32
CA SER A 199 -13.10 5.92 -12.13
C SER A 199 -12.34 7.20 -12.47
N TYR A 200 -11.60 7.21 -13.58
CA TYR A 200 -10.63 8.28 -13.88
C TYR A 200 -10.88 9.02 -15.20
N GLY A 201 -11.84 8.56 -16.00
CA GLY A 201 -12.16 9.16 -17.29
C GLY A 201 -11.18 8.74 -18.40
N PRO A 202 -11.40 9.26 -19.62
CA PRO A 202 -10.72 8.74 -20.80
C PRO A 202 -9.34 9.36 -21.04
N ASP A 203 -9.01 10.51 -20.46
CA ASP A 203 -7.78 11.23 -20.81
C ASP A 203 -6.57 10.69 -20.06
N ILE A 204 -5.47 10.43 -20.78
CA ILE A 204 -4.19 10.02 -20.19
C ILE A 204 -3.22 11.19 -20.25
N LEU A 205 -2.69 11.55 -19.08
CA LEU A 205 -1.83 12.70 -18.88
C LEU A 205 -0.38 12.29 -18.57
N ALA A 206 0.58 13.10 -19.04
CA ALA A 206 1.97 12.95 -18.66
C ALA A 206 2.16 13.23 -17.15
N LEU A 207 2.69 12.24 -16.43
CA LEU A 207 2.96 12.34 -14.99
C LEU A 207 3.93 13.48 -14.63
N SER A 208 4.84 13.84 -15.52
CA SER A 208 5.82 14.90 -15.29
C SER A 208 6.37 15.39 -16.64
N ASP A 209 7.12 16.49 -16.60
CA ASP A 209 7.99 16.90 -17.70
C ASP A 209 8.93 15.75 -18.09
N GLY A 210 9.08 15.49 -19.38
CA GLY A 210 9.86 14.36 -19.88
C GLY A 210 10.02 14.35 -21.40
N GLU A 211 10.66 13.31 -21.91
CA GLU A 211 10.79 13.07 -23.35
C GLU A 211 10.16 11.73 -23.72
N VAL A 212 9.35 11.72 -24.78
CA VAL A 212 8.77 10.49 -25.33
C VAL A 212 9.88 9.69 -26.00
N ILE A 213 10.18 8.50 -25.48
CA ILE A 213 11.21 7.60 -26.02
C ILE A 213 10.62 6.42 -26.78
N TYR A 214 9.31 6.17 -26.66
CA TYR A 214 8.61 5.17 -27.44
C TYR A 214 7.11 5.49 -27.57
N THR A 215 6.56 5.19 -28.74
CA THR A 215 5.12 5.14 -29.01
C THR A 215 4.84 3.99 -29.97
N GLY A 216 3.82 3.17 -29.72
CA GLY A 216 3.49 2.06 -30.61
C GLY A 216 2.31 1.23 -30.12
N VAL A 217 1.89 0.26 -30.94
CA VAL A 217 0.98 -0.81 -30.52
C VAL A 217 1.76 -2.11 -30.41
N MET A 218 1.78 -2.72 -29.23
CA MET A 218 2.56 -3.91 -28.88
C MET A 218 1.64 -5.11 -28.62
N GLY A 219 1.10 -5.68 -29.69
CA GLY A 219 0.17 -6.81 -29.62
C GLY A 219 -1.25 -6.39 -29.22
N SER A 220 -2.22 -7.25 -29.53
CA SER A 220 -3.63 -6.99 -29.23
C SER A 220 -3.97 -7.33 -27.79
N LEU A 221 -4.71 -6.45 -27.11
CA LEU A 221 -5.24 -6.71 -25.76
C LEU A 221 -6.03 -8.04 -25.68
N ALA A 222 -6.77 -8.38 -26.73
CA ALA A 222 -7.56 -9.62 -26.78
C ALA A 222 -6.68 -10.90 -26.81
N SER A 223 -5.39 -10.76 -27.11
CA SER A 223 -4.40 -11.85 -27.12
C SER A 223 -3.37 -11.72 -26.00
N GLY A 224 -3.62 -10.86 -25.01
CA GLY A 224 -2.68 -10.59 -23.90
C GLY A 224 -1.48 -9.72 -24.30
N GLY A 225 -1.58 -8.96 -25.39
CA GLY A 225 -0.61 -7.92 -25.74
C GLY A 225 -0.84 -6.63 -24.93
N LEU A 226 0.12 -5.72 -24.99
CA LEU A 226 0.14 -4.47 -24.22
C LEU A 226 -0.71 -3.36 -24.86
N GLY A 227 -1.30 -3.61 -26.04
CA GLY A 227 -2.06 -2.61 -26.78
C GLY A 227 -1.21 -1.40 -27.13
N SER A 228 -1.79 -0.21 -27.04
CA SER A 228 -1.12 1.07 -27.25
C SER A 228 -0.19 1.38 -26.08
N VAL A 229 1.03 1.77 -26.40
CA VAL A 229 2.13 1.99 -25.46
C VAL A 229 2.75 3.36 -25.70
N ILE A 230 2.97 4.11 -24.63
CA ILE A 230 3.80 5.32 -24.59
C ILE A 230 4.87 5.12 -23.52
N VAL A 231 6.13 5.44 -23.82
CA VAL A 231 7.20 5.46 -22.82
C VAL A 231 7.82 6.84 -22.74
N LEU A 232 7.87 7.40 -21.53
CA LEU A 232 8.54 8.66 -21.24
C LEU A 232 9.87 8.41 -20.51
N SER A 233 10.93 9.11 -20.91
CA SER A 233 12.14 9.28 -20.11
C SER A 233 11.98 10.48 -19.19
N ILE A 234 12.04 10.23 -17.88
CA ILE A 234 11.91 11.21 -16.80
C ILE A 234 13.05 10.91 -15.81
N PRO A 235 14.30 11.35 -16.08
CA PRO A 235 15.46 10.89 -15.33
C PRO A 235 15.30 10.99 -13.80
N PRO A 236 15.68 9.95 -13.03
CA PRO A 236 16.34 8.71 -13.46
C PRO A 236 15.40 7.61 -13.98
N TYR A 237 14.12 7.89 -14.21
CA TYR A 237 13.08 6.91 -14.51
C TYR A 237 12.75 6.81 -16.01
N GLN A 238 12.16 5.67 -16.35
CA GLN A 238 11.36 5.47 -17.56
C GLN A 238 9.96 5.04 -17.12
N VAL A 239 8.94 5.70 -17.66
CA VAL A 239 7.53 5.51 -17.31
C VAL A 239 6.81 4.95 -18.52
N MET A 240 6.15 3.82 -18.33
CA MET A 240 5.41 3.10 -19.36
C MET A 240 3.91 3.22 -19.11
N TYR A 241 3.19 3.71 -20.11
CA TYR A 241 1.74 3.75 -20.16
C TYR A 241 1.32 2.72 -21.19
N GLN A 242 0.51 1.74 -20.80
CA GLN A 242 0.09 0.67 -21.70
C GLN A 242 -1.35 0.23 -21.43
N GLU A 243 -1.85 -0.66 -22.28
CA GLU A 243 -3.15 -1.31 -22.20
C GLU A 243 -4.37 -0.39 -22.31
N PHE A 244 -4.16 0.89 -22.64
CA PHE A 244 -5.22 1.89 -22.69
C PHE A 244 -5.98 1.95 -24.02
N SER A 245 -5.47 1.34 -25.09
CA SER A 245 -6.14 1.25 -26.39
C SER A 245 -5.51 0.13 -27.24
N ASN A 246 -6.07 -0.21 -28.40
CA ASN A 246 -5.40 -0.99 -29.46
C ASN A 246 -5.03 -0.15 -30.70
N GLU A 247 -5.23 1.17 -30.67
CA GLU A 247 -5.13 2.02 -31.86
C GLU A 247 -4.05 3.10 -31.72
N MET A 248 -3.22 3.24 -32.76
CA MET A 248 -2.22 4.32 -32.83
C MET A 248 -2.86 5.72 -32.79
N SER A 249 -4.12 5.85 -33.20
CA SER A 249 -4.84 7.14 -33.17
C SER A 249 -5.11 7.66 -31.77
N ASP A 250 -5.07 6.79 -30.76
CA ASP A 250 -5.29 7.17 -29.36
C ASP A 250 -4.00 7.57 -28.63
N ILE A 251 -2.87 7.60 -29.35
CA ILE A 251 -1.59 8.16 -28.91
C ILE A 251 -1.44 9.56 -29.51
N PHE A 252 -1.32 10.59 -28.67
CA PHE A 252 -1.30 12.00 -29.10
C PHE A 252 0.09 12.63 -29.09
N VAL A 253 1.12 11.82 -28.89
CA VAL A 253 2.52 12.26 -28.85
C VAL A 253 3.37 11.41 -29.78
N SER A 254 4.60 11.86 -30.07
CA SER A 254 5.53 11.14 -30.94
C SER A 254 6.92 11.04 -30.31
N VAL A 255 7.69 10.02 -30.69
CA VAL A 255 9.07 9.83 -30.22
C VAL A 255 9.92 11.09 -30.44
N GLY A 256 10.67 11.49 -29.42
CA GLY A 256 11.48 12.72 -29.38
C GLY A 256 10.71 13.96 -28.91
N GLN A 257 9.38 13.89 -28.77
CA GLN A 257 8.60 15.00 -28.25
C GLN A 257 8.90 15.23 -26.76
N LYS A 258 9.18 16.48 -26.39
CA LYS A 258 9.15 16.92 -25.00
C LYS A 258 7.71 17.12 -24.58
N VAL A 259 7.33 16.55 -23.45
CA VAL A 259 6.01 16.71 -22.84
C VAL A 259 6.12 17.47 -21.54
N THR A 260 5.08 18.22 -21.19
CA THR A 260 4.97 18.89 -19.89
C THR A 260 4.04 18.11 -18.97
N LYS A 261 4.25 18.21 -17.66
CA LYS A 261 3.37 17.67 -16.63
C LYS A 261 1.90 18.02 -16.90
N GLY A 262 1.02 17.03 -16.83
CA GLY A 262 -0.41 17.19 -17.05
C GLY A 262 -0.81 17.34 -18.52
N GLN A 263 0.14 17.32 -19.46
CA GLN A 263 -0.17 17.31 -20.88
C GLN A 263 -0.91 16.02 -21.24
N ARG A 264 -2.00 16.13 -21.99
CA ARG A 264 -2.69 14.97 -22.56
C ARG A 264 -1.77 14.28 -23.58
N ILE A 265 -1.45 13.01 -23.34
CA ILE A 265 -0.55 12.20 -24.19
C ILE A 265 -1.25 11.04 -24.88
N GLY A 266 -2.42 10.64 -24.40
CA GLY A 266 -3.23 9.61 -25.04
C GLY A 266 -4.64 9.58 -24.49
N GLN A 267 -5.41 8.58 -24.92
CA GLN A 267 -6.78 8.38 -24.49
C GLN A 267 -7.07 6.90 -24.25
N LEU A 268 -7.61 6.60 -23.07
CA LEU A 268 -8.21 5.32 -22.73
C LEU A 268 -9.49 5.10 -23.55
N ASN A 269 -9.49 4.06 -24.37
CA ASN A 269 -10.53 3.80 -25.36
C ASN A 269 -11.20 2.45 -25.16
N GLY A 270 -12.34 2.45 -24.46
CA GLY A 270 -13.13 1.24 -24.22
C GLY A 270 -13.66 0.57 -25.49
N SER A 271 -13.84 1.32 -26.58
CA SER A 271 -14.32 0.76 -27.86
C SER A 271 -13.29 -0.16 -28.53
N THR A 272 -12.02 -0.08 -28.13
CA THR A 272 -10.96 -0.97 -28.63
C THR A 272 -10.70 -2.16 -27.69
N GLY A 273 -11.55 -2.36 -26.68
CA GLY A 273 -11.42 -3.43 -25.69
C GLY A 273 -10.54 -3.10 -24.48
N ALA A 274 -10.05 -1.87 -24.35
CA ALA A 274 -9.30 -1.43 -23.18
C ALA A 274 -10.22 -1.18 -21.99
N THR A 275 -9.85 -1.67 -20.80
CA THR A 275 -10.65 -1.49 -19.58
C THR A 275 -9.98 -0.59 -18.55
N HIS A 276 -8.67 -0.39 -18.67
CA HIS A 276 -7.82 0.31 -17.73
C HIS A 276 -6.59 0.90 -18.44
N LEU A 277 -5.86 1.77 -17.74
CA LEU A 277 -4.47 2.10 -18.04
C LEU A 277 -3.59 1.27 -17.11
N HIS A 278 -2.66 0.50 -17.67
CA HIS A 278 -1.57 -0.09 -16.88
C HIS A 278 -0.39 0.87 -16.88
N LEU A 279 0.09 1.24 -15.69
CA LEU A 279 1.20 2.18 -15.50
C LEU A 279 2.38 1.48 -14.85
N GLY A 280 3.52 1.41 -15.55
CA GLY A 280 4.78 0.88 -15.04
C GLY A 280 5.84 1.97 -14.86
N ILE A 281 6.67 1.88 -13.80
CA ILE A 281 7.81 2.78 -13.59
C ILE A 281 9.06 1.95 -13.34
N THR A 282 10.17 2.28 -14.01
CA THR A 282 11.47 1.61 -13.81
C THR A 282 12.63 2.61 -13.83
N GLN A 283 13.74 2.28 -13.18
CA GLN A 283 15.04 2.96 -13.35
C GLN A 283 15.95 2.24 -14.35
N LYS A 284 15.54 1.08 -14.87
CA LYS A 284 16.23 0.35 -15.92
C LYS A 284 15.76 0.83 -17.29
N ASN A 285 16.43 0.36 -18.34
CA ASN A 285 15.90 0.48 -19.69
C ASN A 285 14.58 -0.32 -19.81
N TRP A 286 13.51 0.30 -20.31
CA TRP A 286 12.17 -0.28 -20.35
C TRP A 286 12.09 -1.57 -21.17
N GLN A 287 12.82 -1.67 -22.29
CA GLN A 287 12.85 -2.90 -23.10
C GLN A 287 13.46 -4.07 -22.33
N THR A 288 14.48 -3.79 -21.52
CA THR A 288 15.07 -4.80 -20.64
C THR A 288 14.11 -5.13 -19.49
N ALA A 289 13.43 -4.13 -18.95
CA ALA A 289 12.50 -4.28 -17.84
C ALA A 289 11.31 -5.19 -18.17
N LEU A 290 10.83 -5.15 -19.41
CA LEU A 290 9.78 -6.04 -19.90
C LEU A 290 10.10 -7.53 -19.78
N SER A 291 11.37 -7.93 -19.64
CA SER A 291 11.71 -9.34 -19.39
C SER A 291 11.47 -9.80 -17.94
N SER A 292 11.18 -8.87 -17.02
CA SER A 292 10.89 -9.08 -15.60
C SER A 292 9.47 -8.63 -15.23
N TRP A 293 8.53 -8.57 -16.18
CA TRP A 293 7.14 -8.13 -15.95
C TRP A 293 6.38 -8.96 -14.90
N ASP A 294 6.79 -10.22 -14.71
CA ASP A 294 6.18 -11.20 -13.81
C ASP A 294 7.12 -11.64 -12.66
N VAL A 295 8.20 -10.89 -12.40
CA VAL A 295 9.20 -11.22 -11.35
C VAL A 295 9.47 -10.02 -10.44
N ASP A 296 9.38 -10.24 -9.14
CA ASP A 296 9.75 -9.24 -8.12
C ASP A 296 11.28 -9.22 -7.90
N ASP A 297 11.99 -8.54 -8.80
CA ASP A 297 13.45 -8.38 -8.74
C ASP A 297 13.90 -6.90 -8.57
N GLY A 298 12.96 -6.03 -8.21
CA GLY A 298 13.17 -4.58 -8.07
C GLY A 298 13.37 -3.85 -9.40
N THR A 299 13.16 -4.50 -10.54
CA THR A 299 13.17 -3.84 -11.87
C THR A 299 12.05 -2.83 -12.01
N TRP A 300 10.85 -3.19 -11.57
CA TRP A 300 9.69 -2.34 -11.58
C TRP A 300 9.45 -1.75 -10.20
N LEU A 301 9.00 -0.49 -10.16
CA LEU A 301 8.77 0.28 -8.96
C LEU A 301 7.28 0.56 -8.80
N ASN A 302 6.82 0.59 -7.55
CA ASN A 302 5.42 0.90 -7.24
C ASN A 302 5.06 2.32 -7.73
N PRO A 303 4.20 2.47 -8.77
CA PRO A 303 3.88 3.78 -9.33
C PRO A 303 3.19 4.70 -8.32
N ILE A 304 2.34 4.14 -7.46
CA ILE A 304 1.62 4.90 -6.43
C ILE A 304 2.62 5.55 -5.48
N THR A 305 3.59 4.78 -4.99
CA THR A 305 4.62 5.27 -4.08
C THR A 305 5.51 6.33 -4.74
N VAL A 306 5.90 6.14 -6.01
CA VAL A 306 6.74 7.12 -6.73
C VAL A 306 6.00 8.45 -6.93
N ILE A 307 4.74 8.40 -7.35
CA ILE A 307 3.93 9.61 -7.61
C ILE A 307 3.53 10.31 -6.31
N GLN A 308 3.08 9.57 -5.29
CA GLN A 308 2.68 10.15 -4.00
C GLN A 308 3.86 10.77 -3.25
N ASN A 309 5.05 10.17 -3.36
CA ASN A 309 6.22 10.69 -2.66
C ASN A 309 6.75 12.01 -3.23
N SER A 310 6.27 12.44 -4.38
CA SER A 310 6.73 13.61 -5.12
C SER A 310 5.64 14.67 -5.36
N HIS A 311 4.43 14.41 -4.85
CA HIS A 311 3.31 15.35 -4.80
C HIS A 311 3.41 16.22 -3.53
N GLU A 312 3.43 17.54 -3.69
CA GLU A 312 3.40 18.50 -2.55
C GLU A 312 2.05 18.50 -1.82
N GLU A 313 0.96 18.13 -2.53
CA GLU A 313 -0.36 17.89 -1.96
C GLU A 313 -0.65 16.40 -2.01
N GLN A 314 -0.56 15.76 -0.85
CA GLN A 314 -1.03 14.39 -0.64
C GLN A 314 -2.52 14.34 -1.03
N PRO A 315 -2.99 13.32 -1.80
CA PRO A 315 -4.41 13.17 -2.03
C PRO A 315 -5.13 13.10 -0.68
N GLN A 316 -6.26 13.81 -0.57
CA GLN A 316 -7.14 13.63 0.57
C GLN A 316 -7.58 12.18 0.57
N ILE A 317 -7.01 11.41 1.51
CA ILE A 317 -7.53 10.11 1.90
C ILE A 317 -8.96 10.41 2.33
N GLU A 318 -9.96 9.87 1.62
CA GLU A 318 -11.31 9.78 2.19
C GLU A 318 -11.13 9.04 3.52
N GLU A 319 -11.25 9.77 4.64
CA GLU A 319 -11.54 9.14 5.91
C GLU A 319 -12.78 8.26 5.67
N GLU A 320 -12.71 6.98 6.05
CA GLU A 320 -13.89 6.11 6.00
C GLU A 320 -14.98 6.78 6.85
N GLU A 321 -15.93 7.49 6.23
CA GLU A 321 -16.99 8.17 6.97
C GLU A 321 -17.78 7.17 7.83
N ASP A 322 -18.04 7.59 9.07
CA ASP A 322 -18.61 6.80 10.16
C ASP A 322 -19.82 5.93 9.77
N MET A 323 -19.72 4.63 10.06
CA MET A 323 -20.86 3.71 10.02
C MET A 323 -21.64 3.75 11.33
N ILE A 324 -22.94 4.01 11.23
CA ILE A 324 -23.86 4.08 12.39
C ILE A 324 -24.59 2.75 12.54
N ARG A 325 -24.39 2.11 13.71
CA ARG A 325 -25.21 0.98 14.19
C ARG A 325 -26.28 1.47 15.16
N PHE A 326 -27.51 1.01 15.00
CA PHE A 326 -28.62 1.32 15.92
C PHE A 326 -29.43 0.06 16.26
N LYS A 327 -30.18 0.13 17.37
CA LYS A 327 -31.10 -0.92 17.81
C LYS A 327 -32.48 -0.32 18.03
N VAL A 328 -33.51 -1.03 17.56
CA VAL A 328 -34.90 -0.65 17.81
C VAL A 328 -35.33 -1.14 19.18
N ILE A 329 -35.78 -0.25 20.06
CA ILE A 329 -36.08 -0.58 21.47
C ILE A 329 -37.56 -0.81 21.80
N GLU A 330 -38.46 -0.45 20.90
CA GLU A 330 -39.90 -0.55 21.09
C GLU A 330 -40.66 -0.83 19.78
N GLY A 331 -41.95 -1.15 19.88
CA GLY A 331 -42.81 -1.44 18.73
C GLY A 331 -42.61 -2.83 18.11
N ALA A 332 -43.19 -3.04 16.93
CA ALA A 332 -43.24 -4.36 16.27
C ALA A 332 -41.87 -4.86 15.77
N ALA A 333 -40.90 -3.96 15.60
CA ALA A 333 -39.51 -4.28 15.23
C ALA A 333 -38.55 -4.25 16.43
N LYS A 334 -39.05 -4.27 17.67
CA LYS A 334 -38.22 -4.27 18.87
C LYS A 334 -37.19 -5.41 18.85
N GLY A 335 -35.92 -5.05 19.06
CA GLY A 335 -34.79 -5.97 19.06
C GLY A 335 -34.06 -6.06 17.72
N THR A 336 -34.63 -5.52 16.64
CA THR A 336 -33.97 -5.45 15.34
C THR A 336 -32.75 -4.52 15.39
N VAL A 337 -31.64 -5.00 14.83
CA VAL A 337 -30.41 -4.23 14.64
C VAL A 337 -30.33 -3.81 13.18
N GLY A 338 -30.06 -2.53 12.93
CA GLY A 338 -29.87 -2.00 11.59
C GLY A 338 -28.61 -1.15 11.48
N TYR A 339 -28.20 -0.92 10.24
CA TYR A 339 -26.96 -0.21 9.91
C TYR A 339 -27.22 0.84 8.82
N ILE A 340 -26.58 2.01 8.95
CA ILE A 340 -26.52 3.03 7.89
C ILE A 340 -25.11 3.02 7.31
N PHE A 341 -24.99 2.75 6.01
CA PHE A 341 -23.71 2.74 5.28
C PHE A 341 -23.86 3.47 3.96
N ASN A 342 -23.05 4.52 3.73
CA ASN A 342 -23.00 5.25 2.46
C ASN A 342 -24.40 5.68 1.95
N GLY A 343 -25.21 6.24 2.85
CA GLY A 343 -26.59 6.66 2.55
C GLY A 343 -27.59 5.51 2.31
N ARG A 344 -27.26 4.27 2.68
CA ARG A 344 -28.15 3.09 2.53
C ARG A 344 -28.50 2.46 3.87
N PHE A 345 -29.74 1.99 3.97
CA PHE A 345 -30.31 1.36 5.15
C PHE A 345 -30.31 -0.16 5.01
N VAL A 346 -29.65 -0.88 5.92
CA VAL A 346 -29.52 -2.34 5.90
C VAL A 346 -30.18 -2.94 7.14
N VAL A 347 -31.19 -3.80 6.94
CA VAL A 347 -31.91 -4.55 7.99
C VAL A 347 -32.14 -5.98 7.51
N GLY A 348 -31.86 -6.97 8.36
CA GLY A 348 -31.90 -8.39 8.00
C GLY A 348 -33.30 -9.01 7.95
N GLY A 349 -33.54 -9.81 6.91
CA GLY A 349 -34.54 -10.89 6.84
C GLY A 349 -33.86 -12.15 6.29
N ALA A 350 -34.38 -13.34 6.59
CA ALA A 350 -33.66 -14.62 6.49
C ALA A 350 -33.49 -15.20 5.06
N THR A 351 -33.05 -14.44 4.05
CA THR A 351 -32.89 -14.96 2.68
C THR A 351 -31.70 -14.39 1.90
N GLY A 352 -30.62 -15.18 1.77
CA GLY A 352 -29.68 -15.20 0.63
C GLY A 352 -28.81 -13.96 0.36
N ASP A 353 -27.54 -14.18 0.00
CA ASP A 353 -26.46 -13.19 -0.24
C ASP A 353 -26.06 -12.28 0.96
N ASP A 354 -26.93 -12.20 1.96
CA ASP A 354 -26.74 -11.46 3.20
C ASP A 354 -25.56 -11.95 4.05
N ASN A 355 -25.18 -13.24 3.98
CA ASN A 355 -24.07 -13.77 4.77
C ASN A 355 -22.72 -13.12 4.43
N GLY A 356 -22.49 -12.74 3.16
CA GLY A 356 -21.27 -12.05 2.76
C GLY A 356 -21.18 -10.64 3.36
N ILE A 357 -22.31 -9.93 3.39
CA ILE A 357 -22.45 -8.61 4.00
C ILE A 357 -22.34 -8.72 5.52
N TYR A 358 -23.02 -9.67 6.16
CA TYR A 358 -22.95 -9.92 7.60
C TYR A 358 -21.55 -10.32 8.07
N ASN A 359 -20.84 -11.19 7.34
CA ASN A 359 -19.48 -11.57 7.69
C ASN A 359 -18.52 -10.37 7.60
N LYS A 360 -18.73 -9.49 6.61
CA LYS A 360 -17.95 -8.26 6.46
C LYS A 360 -18.28 -7.24 7.56
N LEU A 361 -19.55 -7.08 7.92
CA LEU A 361 -19.98 -6.22 9.03
C LEU A 361 -19.51 -6.73 10.39
N ALA A 362 -19.56 -8.05 10.63
CA ALA A 362 -19.04 -8.67 11.85
C ALA A 362 -17.52 -8.54 11.96
N LEU A 363 -16.80 -8.62 10.83
CA LEU A 363 -15.36 -8.33 10.76
C LEU A 363 -15.06 -6.83 11.01
N MET A 364 -15.92 -5.93 10.53
CA MET A 364 -15.76 -4.48 10.75
C MET A 364 -16.10 -4.08 12.20
N GLU A 365 -17.08 -4.73 12.83
CA GLU A 365 -17.38 -4.57 14.27
C GLU A 365 -16.24 -5.11 15.14
N SER A 366 -15.71 -6.30 14.82
CA SER A 366 -14.59 -6.89 15.59
C SER A 366 -13.26 -6.13 15.42
N THR A 367 -13.12 -5.33 14.37
CA THR A 367 -11.96 -4.46 14.11
C THR A 367 -12.17 -3.01 14.52
N GLY A 368 -13.31 -2.67 15.15
CA GLY A 368 -13.58 -1.34 15.69
C GLY A 368 -13.81 -0.26 14.63
N LYS A 369 -14.11 -0.65 13.38
CA LYS A 369 -14.39 0.26 12.25
C LYS A 369 -15.84 0.73 12.18
N ILE A 370 -16.68 0.30 13.13
CA ILE A 370 -18.07 0.72 13.28
C ILE A 370 -18.21 1.31 14.68
N HIS A 371 -18.68 2.55 14.77
CA HIS A 371 -18.97 3.20 16.04
C HIS A 371 -20.45 2.96 16.40
N PRO A 372 -20.77 2.35 17.56
CA PRO A 372 -22.14 2.29 18.02
C PRO A 372 -22.61 3.71 18.32
N ILE A 373 -23.72 4.14 17.72
CA ILE A 373 -24.48 5.23 18.34
C ILE A 373 -25.12 4.62 19.58
N HIS A 374 -24.79 5.18 20.74
CA HIS A 374 -25.35 4.75 22.02
C HIS A 374 -26.82 5.18 22.22
N ASP A 375 -27.37 5.90 21.26
CA ASP A 375 -28.78 6.30 21.25
C ASP A 375 -29.61 5.27 20.48
N ASP A 376 -30.34 4.48 21.26
CA ASP A 376 -31.43 3.64 20.78
C ASP A 376 -32.47 4.48 20.02
N ILE A 377 -33.04 3.94 18.93
CA ILE A 377 -34.06 4.66 18.14
C ILE A 377 -35.46 4.06 18.33
N SER A 378 -36.48 4.91 18.29
CA SER A 378 -37.89 4.53 18.37
C SER A 378 -38.38 3.84 17.08
N PHE A 379 -39.54 3.17 17.15
CA PHE A 379 -40.15 2.53 15.98
C PHE A 379 -40.53 3.54 14.89
N GLY A 380 -40.95 4.76 15.26
CA GLY A 380 -41.26 5.83 14.31
C GLY A 380 -40.04 6.36 13.57
N GLU A 381 -38.90 6.48 14.26
CA GLU A 381 -37.63 6.87 13.63
C GLU A 381 -37.10 5.79 12.69
N TYR A 382 -37.27 4.51 13.08
CA TYR A 382 -36.99 3.38 12.21
C TYR A 382 -37.79 3.43 10.90
N GLU A 383 -39.10 3.69 10.96
CA GLU A 383 -39.95 3.80 9.76
C GLU A 383 -39.59 5.04 8.91
N ALA A 384 -39.25 6.17 9.54
CA ALA A 384 -38.79 7.38 8.84
C ALA A 384 -37.47 7.15 8.09
N LEU A 385 -36.54 6.39 8.68
CA LEU A 385 -35.29 5.98 8.03
C LEU A 385 -35.56 5.03 6.86
N CYS A 386 -36.44 4.04 7.03
CA CYS A 386 -36.88 3.15 5.94
C CYS A 386 -37.49 3.92 4.77
N ALA A 387 -38.20 5.02 5.04
CA ALA A 387 -38.85 5.83 4.02
C ALA A 387 -37.88 6.78 3.30
N LYS A 388 -36.91 7.36 4.03
CA LYS A 388 -35.91 8.30 3.48
C LYS A 388 -34.80 7.59 2.72
N PHE A 389 -34.43 6.39 3.16
CA PHE A 389 -33.41 5.54 2.57
C PHE A 389 -34.02 4.16 2.31
N PRO A 390 -34.75 3.98 1.19
CA PRO A 390 -35.42 2.71 0.93
C PRO A 390 -34.40 1.58 0.87
N SER A 391 -34.49 0.64 1.81
CA SER A 391 -33.88 -0.68 1.62
C SER A 391 -34.57 -1.34 0.42
N PHE A 392 -33.89 -2.26 -0.26
CA PHE A 392 -34.53 -3.11 -1.26
C PHE A 392 -35.65 -3.92 -0.56
N LYS A 393 -36.86 -3.36 -0.48
CA LYS A 393 -38.07 -4.12 -0.25
C LYS A 393 -38.29 -4.91 -1.51
N ASN A 394 -37.89 -6.17 -1.43
CA ASN A 394 -37.96 -7.15 -2.50
C ASN A 394 -39.31 -7.07 -3.23
N SER A 395 -39.27 -6.58 -4.46
CA SER A 395 -40.28 -6.90 -5.48
C SER A 395 -39.66 -6.96 -6.88
N LYS A 396 -38.37 -7.33 -6.95
CA LYS A 396 -37.67 -7.92 -8.11
C LYS A 396 -36.22 -8.22 -7.78
#